data_AF-A0A358SS68-F1
#
_entry.id   AF-A0A358SS68-F1
#
_cell.length_a   1.000
_cell.length_b   1.000
_cell.length_c   1.000
_cell.angle_alpha   90.00
_cell.angle_beta   90.00
_cell.angle_gamma   90.00
#
_symmetry.space_group_name_H-M   'P 1'
#
loop_
_entity.id
_entity.type
_entity.pdbx_description
1 polymer ?
#
loop_
_entity_poly.entity_id
_entity_poly.type
_entity_poly.pdbx_seq_one_letter_code
_entity_poly.pdbx_strand_id
1 'polypeptide(L)'
;MPNSAAIGLISGIVDRAITRGELPAGTEPAPLMNAMAAPLYHRLLVTGEPLTRRHADLSAEAALAAAQAGVCTPATVRTGRR
;
A
#
# COMPACT_ATOMS: atom_id res chain seq x y z
N MET A 1 -0.03 -13.46 -7.09
CA MET A 1 0.37 -12.19 -7.74
C MET A 1 -0.91 -11.38 -7.96
N PRO A 2 -1.04 -10.16 -7.40
CA PRO A 2 -2.23 -9.34 -7.64
C PRO A 2 -2.43 -9.15 -9.15
N ASN A 3 -3.65 -9.37 -9.63
CA ASN A 3 -4.00 -9.29 -11.04
C ASN A 3 -3.68 -7.87 -11.57
N SER A 4 -3.03 -7.76 -12.73
CA SER A 4 -2.57 -6.50 -13.34
C SER A 4 -3.67 -5.44 -13.45
N ALA A 5 -4.93 -5.87 -13.59
CA ALA A 5 -6.10 -5.00 -13.60
C ALA A 5 -6.38 -4.28 -12.26
N ALA A 6 -6.17 -4.95 -11.12
CA ALA A 6 -6.36 -4.35 -9.79
C ALA A 6 -5.28 -3.30 -9.49
N ILE A 7 -4.05 -3.55 -9.96
CA ILE A 7 -2.95 -2.58 -9.87
C ILE A 7 -3.26 -1.34 -10.71
N GLY A 8 -3.87 -1.49 -11.89
CA GLY A 8 -4.30 -0.36 -12.72
C GLY A 8 -5.31 0.57 -12.03
N LEU A 9 -6.30 0.00 -11.33
CA LEU A 9 -7.30 0.78 -10.58
C LEU A 9 -6.66 1.59 -9.44
N ILE A 10 -5.72 0.98 -8.71
CA ILE A 10 -5.07 1.65 -7.58
C ILE A 10 -4.07 2.70 -8.05
N SER A 11 -3.42 2.51 -9.21
CA SER A 11 -2.51 3.50 -9.80
C SER A 11 -3.20 4.85 -9.99
N GLY A 12 -4.39 4.85 -10.60
CA GLY A 12 -5.13 6.10 -10.80
C GLY A 12 -5.61 6.76 -9.50
N ILE A 13 -5.76 6.01 -8.41
CA ILE A 13 -6.05 6.56 -7.08
C ILE A 13 -4.79 7.23 -6.51
N VAL A 14 -3.65 6.56 -6.60
CA VAL A 14 -2.35 7.05 -6.13
C VAL A 14 -1.96 8.33 -6.87
N ASP A 15 -2.08 8.37 -8.19
CA ASP A 15 -1.74 9.56 -8.99
C ASP A 15 -2.58 10.78 -8.56
N ARG A 16 -3.87 10.57 -8.30
CA ARG A 16 -4.76 11.65 -7.81
C ARG A 16 -4.39 12.09 -6.40
N ALA A 17 -4.05 11.16 -5.51
CA ALA A 17 -3.64 11.48 -4.14
C ALA A 17 -2.30 12.25 -4.13
N ILE A 18 -1.34 11.89 -4.98
CA ILE A 18 -0.10 12.64 -5.21
C ILE A 18 -0.43 14.04 -5.73
N THR A 19 -1.30 14.15 -6.74
CA THR A 19 -1.70 15.44 -7.32
C THR A 19 -2.34 16.36 -6.27
N ARG A 20 -3.07 15.81 -5.30
CA ARG A 20 -3.66 16.56 -4.17
C ARG A 20 -2.68 16.83 -3.02
N GLY A 21 -1.46 16.29 -3.06
CA GLY A 21 -0.47 16.41 -1.98
C GLY A 21 -0.76 15.52 -0.76
N GLU A 22 -1.64 14.52 -0.90
CA GLU A 22 -2.00 13.59 0.18
C GLU A 22 -0.97 12.47 0.37
N LEU A 23 -0.19 12.17 -0.68
CA LEU A 23 0.87 11.17 -0.68
C LEU A 23 2.18 11.79 -1.22
N PRO A 24 3.35 11.32 -0.75
CA PRO A 24 4.63 11.73 -1.30
C PRO A 24 4.74 11.40 -2.79
N ALA A 25 5.41 12.28 -3.54
CA ALA A 25 5.77 12.00 -4.93
C ALA A 25 6.62 10.73 -5.03
N GLY A 26 6.36 9.91 -6.04
CA GLY A 26 7.03 8.62 -6.23
C GLY A 26 6.49 7.48 -5.37
N THR A 27 5.35 7.65 -4.70
CA THR A 27 4.64 6.54 -4.05
C THR A 27 4.30 5.48 -5.10
N GLU A 28 4.75 4.24 -4.89
CA GLU A 28 4.50 3.15 -5.81
C GLU A 28 3.17 2.42 -5.50
N PRO A 29 2.28 2.24 -6.49
CA PRO A 29 0.97 1.61 -6.28
C PRO A 29 1.05 0.16 -5.80
N ALA A 30 2.03 -0.61 -6.27
CA ALA A 30 2.14 -2.03 -5.95
C ALA A 30 2.58 -2.29 -4.48
N PRO A 31 3.65 -1.65 -3.95
CA PRO A 31 3.98 -1.71 -2.53
C PRO A 31 2.84 -1.26 -1.62
N LEU A 32 2.13 -0.19 -1.98
CA LEU A 32 0.96 0.28 -1.22
C LEU A 32 -0.15 -0.77 -1.19
N MET A 33 -0.52 -1.34 -2.34
CA MET A 33 -1.54 -2.38 -2.40
C MET A 33 -1.14 -3.63 -1.60
N ASN A 34 0.13 -4.03 -1.66
CA ASN A 34 0.62 -5.17 -0.91
C ASN A 34 0.56 -4.93 0.60
N ALA A 35 0.96 -3.75 1.08
CA ALA A 35 0.87 -3.38 2.49
C ALA A 35 -0.58 -3.38 3.00
N MET A 36 -1.52 -2.96 2.16
CA MET A 36 -2.96 -2.97 2.48
C MET A 36 -3.57 -4.37 2.45
N ALA A 37 -3.19 -5.22 1.49
CA ALA A 37 -3.82 -6.52 1.29
C ALA A 37 -3.23 -7.62 2.19
N ALA A 38 -1.95 -7.54 2.55
CA ALA A 38 -1.25 -8.58 3.30
C ALA A 38 -1.91 -8.93 4.65
N PRO A 39 -2.33 -7.97 5.50
CA PRO A 39 -3.00 -8.30 6.77
C PRO A 39 -4.33 -9.04 6.57
N LEU A 40 -5.07 -8.72 5.50
CA LEU A 40 -6.35 -9.36 5.18
C LEU A 40 -6.14 -10.80 4.69
N TYR A 41 -5.14 -11.02 3.82
CA TYR A 41 -4.76 -12.36 3.38
C TYR A 41 -4.19 -13.19 4.52
N HIS A 42 -3.36 -12.61 5.38
CA HIS A 42 -2.87 -13.28 6.57
C HIS A 42 -4.03 -13.75 7.45
N ARG A 43 -5.02 -12.89 7.70
CA ARG A 43 -6.18 -13.25 8.50
C ARG A 43 -6.97 -14.40 7.87
N LEU A 44 -7.28 -14.30 6.58
CA LEU A 44 -8.09 -15.27 5.86
C LEU A 44 -7.39 -16.63 5.67
N LEU A 45 -6.11 -16.60 5.27
CA LEU A 45 -5.40 -17.80 4.80
C LEU A 45 -4.47 -18.42 5.84
N VAL A 46 -3.95 -17.61 6.77
CA VAL A 46 -3.00 -18.08 7.78
C VAL A 46 -3.72 -18.34 9.10
N THR A 47 -4.48 -17.37 9.60
CA THR A 47 -5.17 -17.51 10.91
C THR A 47 -6.54 -18.19 10.80
N GLY A 48 -7.18 -18.11 9.63
CA GLY A 48 -8.54 -18.61 9.41
C GLY A 48 -9.63 -17.85 10.19
N GLU A 49 -9.30 -16.67 10.76
CA GLU A 49 -10.26 -15.91 11.56
C GLU A 49 -11.26 -15.14 10.68
N PRO A 50 -12.49 -14.89 11.18
CA PRO A 50 -13.49 -14.13 10.44
C PRO A 50 -12.98 -12.74 10.02
N LEU A 51 -13.12 -12.44 8.74
CA LEU A 51 -12.83 -11.12 8.19
C LEU A 51 -14.07 -10.22 8.35
N THR A 52 -13.87 -9.01 8.84
CA THR A 52 -14.95 -8.03 9.02
C THR A 52 -14.55 -6.71 8.38
N ARG A 53 -15.55 -5.84 8.18
CA ARG A 53 -15.32 -4.49 7.63
C ARG A 53 -14.28 -3.70 8.43
N ARG A 54 -14.30 -3.80 9.76
CA ARG A 54 -13.33 -3.15 10.64
C ARG A 54 -11.87 -3.57 10.33
N HIS A 55 -11.63 -4.82 9.95
CA HIS A 55 -10.29 -5.26 9.58
C HIS A 55 -9.83 -4.63 8.27
N ALA A 56 -10.73 -4.49 7.30
CA ALA A 56 -10.44 -3.81 6.04
C ALA A 56 -10.11 -2.32 6.27
N ASP A 57 -10.91 -1.64 7.09
CA ASP A 57 -10.70 -0.22 7.40
C ASP A 57 -9.35 -0.01 8.12
N LEU A 58 -9.05 -0.82 9.14
CA LEU A 58 -7.76 -0.77 9.86
C LEU A 58 -6.56 -1.04 8.92
N SER A 59 -6.69 -2.01 8.01
CA SER A 59 -5.62 -2.32 7.05
C SER A 59 -5.38 -1.15 6.08
N ALA A 60 -6.45 -0.50 5.64
CA ALA A 60 -6.38 0.68 4.78
C ALA A 60 -5.74 1.88 5.51
N GLU A 61 -6.14 2.15 6.75
CA GLU A 61 -5.57 3.21 7.58
C GLU A 61 -4.07 3.00 7.83
N ALA A 62 -3.68 1.78 8.19
CA ALA A 62 -2.28 1.44 8.44
C ALA A 62 -1.42 1.60 7.17
N ALA A 63 -1.91 1.11 6.02
CA ALA A 63 -1.21 1.25 4.74
C ALA A 63 -1.11 2.72 4.30
N LEU A 64 -2.17 3.50 4.52
CA LEU A 64 -2.17 4.94 4.22
C LEU A 64 -1.15 5.69 5.07
N ALA A 65 -1.12 5.44 6.38
CA ALA A 65 -0.14 6.08 7.28
C ALA A 65 1.30 5.75 6.87
N ALA A 66 1.58 4.49 6.50
CA ALA A 66 2.90 4.09 6.00
C ALA A 66 3.27 4.80 4.69
N ALA A 67 2.32 4.91 3.75
CA ALA A 67 2.55 5.60 2.48
C ALA A 67 2.77 7.11 2.67
N GLN A 68 2.02 7.75 3.56
CA GLN A 68 2.22 9.16 3.94
C GLN A 68 3.61 9.38 4.56
N ALA A 69 4.11 8.42 5.33
CA ALA A 69 5.47 8.42 5.86
C ALA A 69 6.56 8.09 4.80
N GLY A 70 6.18 7.83 3.54
CA GLY A 70 7.11 7.55 2.45
C GLY A 70 7.61 6.11 2.37
N VAL A 71 7.06 5.18 3.16
CA VAL A 71 7.50 3.77 3.18
C VAL A 71 7.29 3.08 1.82
N CYS A 72 6.29 3.52 1.07
CA CYS A 72 5.97 3.00 -0.27
C CYS A 72 6.65 3.78 -1.41
N THR A 73 7.59 4.68 -1.10
CA THR A 73 8.44 5.31 -2.12
C THR A 73 9.67 4.42 -2.35
N PRO A 74 10.28 4.45 -3.55
CA PRO A 74 11.51 3.72 -3.77
C PRO A 74 12.56 4.23 -2.77
N ALA A 75 13.19 3.31 -2.06
CA ALA A 75 14.38 3.65 -1.28
C ALA A 75 15.39 4.24 -2.25
N THR A 76 15.64 5.55 -2.18
CA THR A 76 16.71 6.16 -2.96
C THR A 76 17.96 5.36 -2.66
N VAL A 77 18.49 4.66 -3.67
CA VAL A 77 19.69 3.85 -3.52
C VAL A 77 20.73 4.77 -2.91
N ARG A 78 21.13 4.50 -1.66
CA ARG A 78 22.16 5.25 -0.96
C ARG A 78 23.51 4.84 -1.53
N THR A 79 23.75 5.17 -2.81
CA THR A 79 25.04 5.00 -3.46
C THR A 79 25.98 6.04 -2.88
N GLY A 80 26.77 5.65 -1.89
CA GLY A 80 27.89 6.46 -1.42
C GLY A 80 28.41 6.10 -0.03
N ARG A 81 29.67 5.62 -0.02
CA ARG A 81 30.62 5.33 1.09
C ARG A 81 30.65 3.84 1.49
N ARG A 82 31.71 3.08 1.21
CA ARG A 82 33.14 3.40 1.05
C ARG A 82 33.80 2.49 0.02
#